data_AF-A0A961SA00-F1
#
_entry.id   AF-A0A961SA00-F1
#
_cell.length_a   1.000
_cell.length_b   1.000
_cell.length_c   1.000
_cell.angle_alpha   90.00
_cell.angle_beta   90.00
_cell.angle_gamma   90.00
#
_symmetry.space_group_name_H-M   'P 1'
#
loop_
_entity.id
_entity.type
_entity.pdbx_description
1 polymer ?
#
loop_
_entity_poly.entity_id
_entity_poly.type
_entity_poly.pdbx_seq_one_letter_code
_entity_poly.pdbx_strand_id
1 'polypeptide(L)'
;MPTGLNAGSTDGAERSAREGAPQAMLELFKVRRGRKAAVGLISPLVERSRHRFDQIPEQAWFDPYMVGFLGMLITLVANRATGGLSSRALGLVQSDAWAEITHCRNTLIGEEMCLLSTAQNRFFQRGCASAERFLERLDGVDGAQSGIPVPLPGSPPAFPGYPGTGVDCDPAMAEALWEQHFDMQLQFSPRQAP
;
A
#
# COMPACT_ATOMS: atom_id res chain seq x y z
N MET A 1 -37.93 28.77 43.41
CA MET A 1 -36.98 27.68 43.13
C MET A 1 -37.23 27.20 41.70
N PRO A 2 -36.25 27.32 40.79
CA PRO A 2 -36.48 27.23 39.35
C PRO A 2 -36.39 25.80 38.83
N THR A 3 -37.25 25.44 37.88
CA THR A 3 -37.13 24.23 37.05
C THR A 3 -36.88 24.69 35.62
N GLY A 4 -35.63 24.99 35.31
CA GLY A 4 -35.17 25.27 33.95
C GLY A 4 -34.98 23.96 33.20
N LEU A 5 -35.89 23.67 32.27
CA LEU A 5 -35.76 22.58 31.30
C LEU A 5 -34.62 22.89 30.34
N ASN A 6 -33.57 22.09 30.41
CA ASN A 6 -32.39 22.15 29.56
C ASN A 6 -32.71 21.54 28.17
N ALA A 7 -33.25 22.35 27.27
CA ALA A 7 -33.45 22.01 25.86
C ALA A 7 -32.30 22.61 25.04
N GLY A 8 -31.17 21.90 24.95
CA GLY A 8 -30.01 22.43 24.23
C GLY A 8 -28.93 21.45 23.79
N SER A 9 -29.11 20.12 23.91
CA SER A 9 -27.99 19.17 23.73
C SER A 9 -28.12 18.16 22.59
N THR A 10 -29.23 18.08 21.87
CA THR A 10 -29.42 17.06 20.82
C THR A 10 -28.96 17.52 19.43
N ASP A 11 -29.04 18.82 19.13
CA ASP A 11 -28.77 19.36 17.79
C ASP A 11 -27.26 19.33 17.41
N GLY A 12 -26.38 19.41 18.40
CA GLY A 12 -24.93 19.28 18.20
C GLY A 12 -24.46 17.84 17.89
N ALA A 13 -25.12 16.84 18.48
CA ALA A 13 -24.79 15.43 18.26
C ALA A 13 -25.24 14.95 16.87
N GLU A 14 -26.40 15.42 16.39
CA GLU A 14 -26.93 15.07 15.08
C GLU A 14 -26.16 15.73 13.92
N ARG A 15 -25.67 16.96 14.10
CA ARG A 15 -24.75 17.60 13.13
C ARG A 15 -23.40 16.91 13.06
N SER A 16 -22.81 16.55 14.21
CA SER A 16 -21.54 15.81 14.28
C SER A 16 -21.65 14.41 13.65
N ALA A 17 -22.77 13.70 13.87
CA ALA A 17 -23.02 12.40 13.24
C ALA A 17 -23.18 12.50 11.71
N ARG A 18 -23.86 13.56 11.22
CA ARG A 18 -24.03 13.81 9.78
C ARG A 18 -22.74 14.28 9.09
N GLU A 19 -21.82 14.94 9.80
CA GLU A 19 -20.49 15.29 9.28
C GLU A 19 -19.50 14.11 9.34
N GLY A 20 -19.65 13.21 10.31
CA GLY A 20 -18.83 12.00 10.43
C GLY A 20 -19.09 10.95 9.35
N ALA A 21 -20.34 10.80 8.89
CA ALA A 21 -20.70 9.84 7.84
C ALA A 21 -20.02 10.08 6.47
N PRO A 22 -20.02 11.29 5.88
CA PRO A 22 -19.34 11.56 4.63
C PRO A 22 -17.82 11.42 4.76
N GLN A 23 -17.23 11.81 5.91
CA GLN A 23 -15.80 11.61 6.17
C GLN A 23 -15.45 10.12 6.26
N ALA A 24 -16.26 9.31 6.95
CA ALA A 24 -16.07 7.87 7.02
C ALA A 24 -16.20 7.20 5.64
N MET A 25 -17.17 7.62 4.83
CA MET A 25 -17.31 7.14 3.45
C MET A 25 -16.10 7.51 2.60
N LEU A 26 -15.61 8.75 2.68
CA LEU A 26 -14.40 9.19 1.98
C LEU A 26 -13.17 8.37 2.38
N GLU A 27 -12.99 8.08 3.66
CA GLU A 27 -11.90 7.22 4.13
C GLU A 27 -12.02 5.79 3.58
N LEU A 28 -13.22 5.20 3.54
CA LEU A 28 -13.44 3.88 2.92
C LEU A 28 -13.13 3.89 1.41
N PHE A 29 -13.49 4.97 0.70
CA PHE A 29 -13.12 5.13 -0.71
C PHE A 29 -11.60 5.21 -0.88
N LYS A 30 -10.91 5.96 -0.02
CA LYS A 30 -9.44 6.03 -0.02
C LYS A 30 -8.81 4.67 0.28
N VAL A 31 -9.32 3.92 1.26
CA VAL A 31 -8.86 2.55 1.56
C VAL A 31 -9.00 1.68 0.31
N ARG A 32 -10.18 1.68 -0.33
CA ARG A 32 -10.40 0.89 -1.55
C ARG A 32 -9.46 1.30 -2.68
N ARG A 33 -9.26 2.60 -2.88
CA ARG A 33 -8.40 3.16 -3.93
C ARG A 33 -6.92 2.81 -3.68
N GLY A 34 -6.43 3.04 -2.46
CA GLY A 34 -5.06 2.73 -2.06
C GLY A 34 -4.75 1.24 -2.18
N ARG A 35 -5.66 0.37 -1.69
CA ARG A 35 -5.53 -1.08 -1.85
C ARG A 35 -5.43 -1.49 -3.30
N LYS A 36 -6.37 -1.03 -4.15
CA LYS A 36 -6.36 -1.37 -5.57
C LYS A 36 -5.09 -0.91 -6.29
N ALA A 37 -4.58 0.27 -5.94
CA ALA A 37 -3.32 0.77 -6.52
C ALA A 37 -2.13 -0.11 -6.12
N ALA A 38 -2.01 -0.46 -4.83
CA ALA A 38 -0.95 -1.31 -4.33
C ALA A 38 -0.99 -2.72 -4.95
N VAL A 39 -2.15 -3.37 -4.93
CA VAL A 39 -2.34 -4.71 -5.54
C VAL A 39 -2.07 -4.68 -7.04
N GLY A 40 -2.60 -3.67 -7.75
CA GLY A 40 -2.43 -3.55 -9.20
C GLY A 40 -0.96 -3.40 -9.62
N LEU A 41 -0.14 -2.73 -8.80
CA LEU A 41 1.29 -2.58 -9.05
C LEU A 41 2.09 -3.83 -8.64
N ILE A 42 1.82 -4.37 -7.45
CA ILE A 42 2.71 -5.35 -6.80
C ILE A 42 2.38 -6.79 -7.21
N SER A 43 1.10 -7.17 -7.30
CA SER A 43 0.71 -8.56 -7.58
C SER A 43 1.30 -9.12 -8.88
N PRO A 44 1.34 -8.39 -10.01
CA PRO A 44 1.96 -8.90 -11.23
C PRO A 44 3.48 -9.14 -11.13
N LEU A 45 4.17 -8.44 -10.24
CA LEU A 45 5.60 -8.63 -9.99
C LEU A 45 5.82 -9.87 -9.11
N VAL A 46 5.03 -10.00 -8.05
CA VAL A 46 5.05 -11.18 -7.17
C VAL A 46 4.70 -12.47 -7.92
N GLU A 47 3.71 -12.44 -8.80
CA GLU A 47 3.31 -13.64 -9.55
C GLU A 47 4.42 -14.11 -10.50
N ARG A 48 5.13 -13.18 -11.14
CA ARG A 48 6.34 -13.50 -11.92
C ARG A 48 7.42 -14.15 -11.05
N SER A 49 7.69 -13.62 -9.86
CA SER A 49 8.62 -14.24 -8.91
C SER A 49 8.17 -15.65 -8.51
N ARG A 50 6.86 -15.87 -8.24
CA ARG A 50 6.34 -17.21 -7.94
C ARG A 50 6.59 -18.19 -9.08
N HIS A 51 6.39 -17.77 -10.32
CA HIS A 51 6.71 -18.60 -11.48
C HIS A 51 8.21 -18.90 -11.61
N ARG A 52 9.10 -17.93 -11.30
CA ARG A 52 10.56 -18.12 -11.35
C ARG A 52 11.08 -19.07 -10.27
N PHE A 53 10.50 -19.05 -9.08
CA PHE A 53 10.97 -19.84 -7.92
C PHE A 53 10.19 -21.13 -7.66
N ASP A 54 9.26 -21.50 -8.55
CA ASP A 54 8.36 -22.64 -8.37
C ASP A 54 7.60 -22.58 -7.03
N GLN A 55 6.95 -21.43 -6.81
CA GLN A 55 6.32 -20.94 -5.56
C GLN A 55 7.26 -20.20 -4.59
N ILE A 56 6.66 -19.35 -3.76
CA ILE A 56 7.33 -18.66 -2.65
C ILE A 56 6.80 -19.29 -1.36
N PRO A 57 7.66 -19.90 -0.52
CA PRO A 57 7.20 -20.56 0.70
C PRO A 57 6.62 -19.52 1.68
N GLU A 58 5.60 -19.93 2.44
CA GLU A 58 4.86 -19.01 3.31
C GLU A 58 5.78 -18.28 4.31
N GLN A 59 6.77 -18.97 4.87
CA GLN A 59 7.72 -18.38 5.81
C GLN A 59 8.57 -17.24 5.21
N ALA A 60 8.81 -17.24 3.90
CA ALA A 60 9.61 -16.19 3.26
C ALA A 60 8.91 -14.83 3.33
N TRP A 61 7.57 -14.81 3.37
CA TRP A 61 6.81 -13.56 3.54
C TRP A 61 7.02 -12.91 4.91
N PHE A 62 7.36 -13.71 5.91
CA PHE A 62 7.61 -13.26 7.28
C PHE A 62 9.09 -13.01 7.57
N ASP A 63 9.96 -13.13 6.57
CA ASP A 63 11.32 -12.62 6.69
C ASP A 63 11.28 -11.11 6.98
N PRO A 64 11.99 -10.59 7.99
CA PRO A 64 11.90 -9.19 8.36
C PRO A 64 12.17 -8.22 7.21
N TYR A 65 13.07 -8.57 6.28
CA TYR A 65 13.31 -7.76 5.09
C TYR A 65 12.05 -7.70 4.22
N MET A 66 11.42 -8.85 3.96
CA MET A 66 10.23 -8.95 3.10
C MET A 66 9.05 -8.20 3.71
N VAL A 67 8.85 -8.30 5.03
CA VAL A 67 7.87 -7.52 5.78
C VAL A 67 8.11 -6.01 5.61
N GLY A 68 9.36 -5.56 5.76
CA GLY A 68 9.72 -4.16 5.56
C GLY A 68 9.53 -3.68 4.13
N PHE A 69 10.02 -4.45 3.15
CA PHE A 69 9.98 -4.10 1.75
C PHE A 69 8.54 -4.00 1.22
N LEU A 70 7.76 -5.08 1.35
CA LEU A 70 6.37 -5.07 0.87
C LEU A 70 5.49 -4.11 1.67
N GLY A 71 5.67 -4.05 3.00
CA GLY A 71 4.88 -3.17 3.85
C GLY A 71 5.09 -1.68 3.55
N MET A 72 6.34 -1.30 3.31
CA MET A 72 6.68 0.07 2.89
C MET A 72 6.21 0.34 1.47
N LEU A 73 6.39 -0.60 0.53
CA LEU A 73 5.96 -0.41 -0.86
C LEU A 73 4.44 -0.21 -0.96
N ILE A 74 3.66 -1.02 -0.24
CA ILE A 74 2.20 -0.85 -0.14
C ILE A 74 1.86 0.54 0.42
N THR A 75 2.56 0.98 1.47
CA THR A 75 2.36 2.30 2.09
C THR A 75 2.61 3.44 1.12
N LEU A 76 3.73 3.40 0.39
CA LEU A 76 4.12 4.45 -0.55
C LEU A 76 3.14 4.54 -1.73
N VAL A 77 2.81 3.39 -2.35
CA VAL A 77 1.88 3.34 -3.49
C VAL A 77 0.48 3.80 -3.07
N ALA A 78 0.01 3.36 -1.90
CA ALA A 78 -1.28 3.77 -1.38
C ALA A 78 -1.34 5.29 -1.12
N ASN A 79 -0.34 5.85 -0.43
CA ASN A 79 -0.29 7.27 -0.14
C ASN A 79 -0.21 8.13 -1.42
N ARG A 80 0.57 7.71 -2.41
CA ARG A 80 0.62 8.38 -3.71
C ARG A 80 -0.74 8.37 -4.40
N ALA A 81 -1.44 7.23 -4.38
CA ALA A 81 -2.73 7.10 -5.03
C ALA A 81 -3.84 7.91 -4.35
N THR A 82 -3.77 8.16 -3.03
CA THR A 82 -4.85 8.78 -2.25
C THR A 82 -4.54 10.19 -1.74
N GLY A 83 -3.31 10.68 -1.88
CA GLY A 83 -2.87 11.96 -1.31
C GLY A 83 -2.74 11.92 0.21
N GLY A 84 -2.47 10.74 0.77
CA GLY A 84 -2.38 10.50 2.22
C GLY A 84 -3.55 9.69 2.80
N LEU A 85 -3.26 8.96 3.88
CA LEU A 85 -4.20 8.11 4.62
C LEU A 85 -4.07 8.36 6.12
N SER A 86 -5.18 8.24 6.85
CA SER A 86 -5.13 8.13 8.31
C SER A 86 -4.42 6.82 8.72
N SER A 87 -3.82 6.76 9.91
CA SER A 87 -3.14 5.54 10.38
C SER A 87 -4.06 4.31 10.36
N ARG A 88 -5.34 4.50 10.69
CA ARG A 88 -6.36 3.44 10.64
C ARG A 88 -6.63 2.99 9.20
N ALA A 89 -6.81 3.93 8.27
CA ALA A 89 -7.02 3.61 6.86
C ALA A 89 -5.80 2.92 6.25
N LEU A 90 -4.59 3.38 6.60
CA LEU A 90 -3.35 2.75 6.16
C LEU A 90 -3.23 1.31 6.67
N GLY A 91 -3.54 1.07 7.94
CA GLY A 91 -3.54 -0.29 8.51
C GLY A 91 -4.47 -1.25 7.75
N LEU A 92 -5.67 -0.80 7.37
CA LEU A 92 -6.61 -1.58 6.55
C LEU A 92 -6.07 -1.85 5.13
N VAL A 93 -5.46 -0.84 4.50
CA VAL A 93 -4.84 -1.01 3.18
C VAL A 93 -3.70 -2.01 3.26
N GLN A 94 -2.83 -1.90 4.27
CA GLN A 94 -1.70 -2.80 4.47
C GLN A 94 -2.17 -4.24 4.71
N SER A 95 -3.11 -4.47 5.62
CA SER A 95 -3.60 -5.82 5.92
C SER A 95 -4.25 -6.48 4.69
N ASP A 96 -5.13 -5.75 4.01
CA ASP A 96 -5.87 -6.30 2.88
C ASP A 96 -4.97 -6.52 1.66
N ALA A 97 -4.15 -5.52 1.31
CA ALA A 97 -3.24 -5.63 0.16
C ALA A 97 -2.20 -6.72 0.40
N TRP A 98 -1.66 -6.82 1.62
CA TRP A 98 -0.73 -7.88 1.98
C TRP A 98 -1.34 -9.26 1.77
N ALA A 99 -2.53 -9.50 2.32
CA ALA A 99 -3.22 -10.79 2.18
C ALA A 99 -3.52 -11.12 0.71
N GLU A 100 -3.93 -10.13 -0.08
CA GLU A 100 -4.21 -10.27 -1.51
C GLU A 100 -2.95 -10.57 -2.33
N ILE A 101 -1.83 -9.89 -2.03
CA ILE A 101 -0.55 -10.06 -2.75
C ILE A 101 0.10 -11.40 -2.39
N THR A 102 0.23 -11.69 -1.09
CA THR A 102 0.99 -12.85 -0.58
C THR A 102 0.18 -14.15 -0.60
N HIS A 103 -1.15 -14.06 -0.66
CA HIS A 103 -2.09 -15.14 -0.40
C HIS A 103 -2.01 -15.71 1.04
N CYS A 104 -1.25 -15.09 1.93
CA CYS A 104 -1.21 -15.44 3.35
C CYS A 104 -2.44 -14.84 4.06
N ARG A 105 -3.20 -15.68 4.76
CA ARG A 105 -4.37 -15.24 5.54
C ARG A 105 -4.01 -14.75 6.94
N ASN A 106 -2.72 -14.62 7.26
CA ASN A 106 -2.29 -14.17 8.58
C ASN A 106 -2.71 -12.71 8.80
N THR A 107 -3.65 -12.51 9.73
CA THR A 107 -4.22 -11.19 10.06
C THR A 107 -3.26 -10.32 10.89
N LEU A 108 -2.12 -10.86 11.34
CA LEU A 108 -1.22 -10.19 12.28
C LEU A 108 -0.09 -9.41 11.63
N ILE A 109 -0.10 -9.22 10.30
CA ILE A 109 1.00 -8.52 9.62
C ILE A 109 1.22 -7.09 10.14
N GLY A 110 0.16 -6.39 10.52
CA GLY A 110 0.27 -5.05 11.11
C GLY A 110 0.99 -5.06 12.46
N GLU A 111 0.77 -6.11 13.27
CA GLU A 111 1.48 -6.31 14.55
C GLU A 111 2.96 -6.63 14.30
N GLU A 112 3.26 -7.48 13.32
CA GLU A 112 4.62 -7.83 12.95
C GLU A 112 5.41 -6.59 12.48
N MET A 113 4.82 -5.79 11.58
CA MET A 113 5.43 -4.52 11.15
C MET A 113 5.69 -3.57 12.32
N CYS A 114 4.74 -3.48 13.27
CA CYS A 114 4.88 -2.66 14.46
C CYS A 114 6.02 -3.16 15.35
N LEU A 115 6.06 -4.47 15.63
CA LEU A 115 7.08 -5.12 16.44
C LEU A 115 8.47 -4.93 15.85
N LEU A 116 8.64 -5.19 14.55
CA LEU A 116 9.91 -5.04 13.84
C LEU A 116 10.39 -3.58 13.81
N SER A 117 9.46 -2.63 13.64
CA SER A 117 9.73 -1.19 13.68
C SER A 117 10.18 -0.75 15.08
N THR A 118 9.45 -1.11 16.13
CA THR A 118 9.80 -0.80 17.53
C THR A 118 11.12 -1.43 17.93
N ALA A 119 11.39 -2.66 17.49
CA ALA A 119 12.66 -3.36 17.72
C ALA A 119 13.84 -2.79 16.91
N GLN A 120 13.60 -1.81 16.02
CA GLN A 120 14.62 -1.25 15.12
C GLN A 120 15.36 -2.35 14.35
N ASN A 121 14.61 -3.36 13.88
CA ASN A 121 15.19 -4.50 13.19
C ASN A 121 15.89 -4.04 11.90
N ARG A 122 17.19 -4.34 11.77
CA ARG A 122 18.01 -3.84 10.66
C ARG A 122 17.58 -4.39 9.30
N PHE A 123 17.12 -5.64 9.24
CA PHE A 123 16.65 -6.26 8.00
C PHE A 123 15.33 -5.62 7.56
N PHE A 124 14.42 -5.39 8.51
CA PHE A 124 13.18 -4.62 8.27
C PHE A 124 13.46 -3.22 7.74
N GLN A 125 14.34 -2.45 8.41
CA GLN A 125 14.72 -1.11 7.95
C GLN A 125 15.36 -1.12 6.56
N ARG A 126 16.21 -2.13 6.28
CA ARG A 126 16.80 -2.32 4.95
C ARG A 126 15.73 -2.63 3.89
N GLY A 127 14.71 -3.41 4.25
CA GLY A 127 13.54 -3.67 3.41
C GLY A 127 12.80 -2.37 3.09
N CYS A 128 12.47 -1.57 4.10
CA CYS A 128 11.83 -0.27 3.93
C CYS A 128 12.62 0.66 2.99
N ALA A 129 13.91 0.84 3.25
CA ALA A 129 14.78 1.68 2.43
C ALA A 129 14.94 1.16 0.99
N SER A 130 14.85 -0.16 0.79
CA SER A 130 14.86 -0.76 -0.55
C SER A 130 13.58 -0.47 -1.31
N ALA A 131 12.43 -0.47 -0.63
CA ALA A 131 11.13 -0.13 -1.24
C ALA A 131 11.07 1.33 -1.67
N GLU A 132 11.61 2.25 -0.85
CA GLU A 132 11.76 3.66 -1.20
C GLU A 132 12.59 3.83 -2.47
N ARG A 133 13.80 3.23 -2.51
CA ARG A 133 14.67 3.28 -3.70
C ARG A 133 14.05 2.65 -4.94
N PHE A 134 13.29 1.57 -4.76
CA PHE A 134 12.57 0.93 -5.85
C PHE A 134 11.55 1.91 -6.46
N LEU A 135 10.71 2.54 -5.63
CA LEU A 135 9.70 3.47 -6.12
C LEU A 135 10.30 4.78 -6.66
N GLU A 136 11.33 5.32 -6.02
CA GLU A 136 12.07 6.49 -6.52
C GLU A 136 12.62 6.27 -7.93
N ARG A 137 13.13 5.08 -8.22
CA ARG A 137 13.67 4.73 -9.54
C ARG A 137 12.59 4.48 -10.58
N LEU A 138 11.44 3.95 -10.17
CA LEU A 138 10.28 3.89 -11.05
C LEU A 138 9.81 5.29 -11.45
N ASP A 139 9.91 6.27 -10.54
CA ASP A 139 9.47 7.66 -10.76
C ASP A 139 10.49 8.53 -11.49
N GLY A 140 11.78 8.30 -11.27
CA GLY A 140 12.87 9.06 -11.88
C GLY A 140 12.95 8.94 -13.41
N VAL A 141 12.21 8.02 -14.03
CA VAL A 141 12.18 7.82 -15.48
C VAL A 141 11.07 8.64 -16.17
N ASP A 142 10.00 9.01 -15.47
CA ASP A 142 8.93 9.86 -16.01
C ASP A 142 9.32 11.35 -16.11
N GLY A 143 10.40 11.77 -15.44
CA GLY A 143 10.90 13.14 -15.48
C GLY A 143 11.56 13.58 -16.80
N ALA A 144 11.78 12.65 -17.74
CA ALA A 144 12.46 12.95 -19.01
C ALA A 144 11.52 13.17 -20.21
N GLN A 145 10.25 12.76 -20.17
CA GLN A 145 9.32 12.90 -21.29
C GLN A 145 7.84 12.99 -20.85
N SER A 146 7.39 14.14 -20.33
CA SER A 146 5.96 14.46 -20.40
C SER A 146 5.72 15.97 -20.39
N GLY A 147 5.60 16.56 -21.58
CA GLY A 147 4.84 17.79 -21.75
C GLY A 147 3.38 17.49 -21.41
N ILE A 148 2.89 18.05 -20.30
CA ILE A 148 1.53 17.81 -19.80
C ILE A 148 0.50 18.44 -20.75
N PRO A 149 -0.45 17.69 -21.34
CA PRO A 149 -1.69 18.27 -21.82
C PRO A 149 -2.64 18.42 -20.63
N VAL A 150 -2.99 19.66 -20.31
CA VAL A 150 -4.03 20.01 -19.33
C VAL A 150 -5.36 19.36 -19.75
N PRO A 151 -6.07 18.59 -18.89
CA PRO A 151 -7.38 18.05 -19.24
C PRO A 151 -8.43 19.17 -19.25
N LEU A 152 -9.23 19.25 -20.33
CA LEU A 152 -10.36 20.18 -20.43
C LEU A 152 -11.49 19.81 -19.44
N PRO A 153 -12.23 20.80 -18.91
CA PRO A 153 -13.34 20.54 -17.99
C PRO A 153 -14.52 19.89 -18.72
N GLY A 154 -14.93 18.69 -18.27
CA GLY A 154 -16.15 18.01 -18.76
C GLY A 154 -15.97 16.56 -19.22
N SER A 155 -14.77 15.98 -19.16
CA SER A 155 -14.60 14.55 -19.48
C SER A 155 -15.05 13.64 -18.33
N PRO A 156 -15.79 12.55 -18.60
CA PRO A 156 -16.22 11.60 -17.57
C PRO A 156 -15.02 10.87 -16.94
N PRO A 157 -15.11 10.43 -15.67
CA PRO A 157 -14.00 9.71 -15.02
C PRO A 157 -13.74 8.39 -15.74
N ALA A 158 -12.52 8.24 -16.26
CA ALA A 158 -12.10 7.02 -16.94
C ALA A 158 -12.05 5.83 -15.96
N PHE A 159 -12.91 4.84 -16.19
CA PHE A 159 -12.74 3.43 -15.82
C PHE A 159 -13.54 2.63 -16.86
N PRO A 160 -12.99 1.61 -17.56
CA PRO A 160 -12.31 0.46 -16.95
C PRO A 160 -10.98 0.04 -17.65
N GLY A 161 -10.04 -0.51 -16.88
CA GLY A 161 -8.75 -1.04 -17.37
C GLY A 161 -7.51 -0.24 -16.95
N TYR A 162 -7.51 0.30 -15.73
CA TYR A 162 -6.39 0.95 -15.00
C TYR A 162 -5.17 1.47 -15.82
N PRO A 163 -5.29 2.65 -16.45
CA PRO A 163 -4.18 3.57 -16.65
C PRO A 163 -4.34 4.70 -15.61
N GLY A 164 -3.55 4.67 -14.52
CA GLY A 164 -3.73 5.66 -13.46
C GLY A 164 -2.80 5.58 -12.26
N THR A 165 -1.79 4.71 -12.28
CA THR A 165 -0.65 4.85 -11.35
C THR A 165 0.32 5.93 -11.79
N GLY A 166 0.21 6.46 -13.02
CA GLY A 166 1.11 7.51 -13.51
C GLY A 166 2.57 7.10 -13.37
N VAL A 167 2.83 5.82 -13.68
CA VAL A 167 4.16 5.25 -13.79
C VAL A 167 4.18 4.59 -15.17
N ASP A 168 4.46 5.36 -16.21
CA ASP A 168 4.72 4.82 -17.56
C ASP A 168 6.17 4.28 -17.58
N CYS A 169 6.48 3.41 -16.62
CA CYS A 169 7.79 2.78 -16.51
C CYS A 169 7.88 1.63 -17.50
N ASP A 170 9.04 1.50 -18.16
CA ASP A 170 9.39 0.33 -18.94
C ASP A 170 9.20 -0.95 -18.08
N PRO A 171 8.31 -1.88 -18.49
CA PRO A 171 8.04 -3.10 -17.72
C PRO A 171 9.29 -3.95 -17.51
N ALA A 172 10.28 -3.90 -18.42
CA ALA A 172 11.54 -4.62 -18.28
C ALA A 172 12.43 -4.00 -17.19
N MET A 173 12.41 -2.67 -17.03
CA MET A 173 13.15 -1.99 -15.97
C MET A 173 12.52 -2.25 -14.60
N ALA A 174 11.19 -2.15 -14.50
CA ALA A 174 10.47 -2.47 -13.26
C ALA A 174 10.77 -3.91 -12.81
N GLU A 175 10.87 -4.84 -13.76
CA GLU A 175 11.26 -6.22 -13.51
C GLU A 175 12.71 -6.35 -13.03
N ALA A 176 13.68 -5.71 -13.69
CA ALA A 176 15.07 -5.76 -13.27
C ALA A 176 15.29 -5.18 -11.85
N LEU A 177 14.62 -4.06 -11.53
CA LEU A 177 14.65 -3.47 -10.20
C LEU A 177 13.98 -4.38 -9.16
N TRP A 178 12.88 -5.03 -9.54
CA TRP A 178 12.21 -5.99 -8.68
C TRP A 178 13.10 -7.19 -8.38
N GLU A 179 13.75 -7.76 -9.40
CA GLU A 179 14.69 -8.87 -9.22
C GLU A 179 15.83 -8.51 -8.27
N GLN A 180 16.37 -7.29 -8.39
CA GLN A 180 17.45 -6.79 -7.55
C GLN A 180 17.04 -6.69 -6.07
N HIS A 181 15.84 -6.19 -5.78
CA HIS A 181 15.40 -5.89 -4.42
C HIS A 181 14.64 -7.03 -3.75
N PHE A 182 13.87 -7.79 -4.51
CA PHE A 182 12.96 -8.82 -3.99
C PHE A 182 13.49 -10.23 -4.24
N ASP A 183 13.72 -10.61 -5.51
CA ASP A 183 14.11 -11.97 -5.86
C ASP A 183 15.48 -12.36 -5.28
N MET A 184 16.42 -11.42 -5.25
CA MET A 184 17.71 -11.64 -4.61
C MET A 184 17.55 -12.03 -3.14
N GLN A 185 16.58 -11.48 -2.40
CA GLN A 185 16.37 -11.84 -1.00
C GLN A 185 15.69 -13.20 -0.83
N LEU A 186 14.80 -13.58 -1.73
CA LEU A 186 14.21 -14.92 -1.74
C LEU A 186 15.26 -16.03 -1.91
N GLN A 187 16.37 -15.75 -2.61
CA GLN A 187 17.48 -16.69 -2.75
C GLN A 187 18.30 -16.88 -1.47
N PHE A 188 18.36 -15.85 -0.61
CA PHE A 188 19.12 -15.86 0.64
C PHE A 188 18.29 -16.21 1.88
N SER A 189 16.95 -16.18 1.76
CA SER A 189 16.08 -16.63 2.84
C SER A 189 16.32 -18.13 3.03
N PRO A 190 16.82 -18.57 4.20
CA PRO A 190 17.23 -19.95 4.39
C PRO A 190 16.01 -20.85 4.16
N ARG A 191 16.13 -21.78 3.22
CA ARG A 191 15.26 -22.97 3.17
C ARG A 191 15.46 -23.71 4.50
N GLN A 192 14.74 -23.33 5.54
CA GLN A 192 14.63 -24.17 6.72
C GLN A 192 13.79 -25.38 6.29
N ALA A 193 14.49 -26.43 5.87
CA ALA A 193 13.96 -27.77 5.79
C ALA A 193 13.50 -28.20 7.21
N PRO A 194 12.48 -29.07 7.31
CA PRO A 194 11.80 -29.43 8.56
C PRO A 194 12.72 -30.01 9.63
#